data_AF-A0A529HX30-F1
#
_entry.id   AF-A0A529HX30-F1
#
_cell.length_a   1.000
_cell.length_b   1.000
_cell.length_c   1.000
_cell.angle_alpha   90.00
_cell.angle_beta   90.00
_cell.angle_gamma   90.00
#
_symmetry.space_group_name_H-M   'P 1'
#
loop_
_entity.id
_entity.type
_entity.pdbx_description
1 polymer ?
#
loop_
_entity_poly.entity_id
_entity_poly.type
_entity_poly.pdbx_seq_one_letter_code
_entity_poly.pdbx_strand_id
1 'polypeptide(L)' 'MNIAPGKNAVAIPFDQARLDGLMEEAGIDVLLATSKHNTQYLLGGYK' A
#
# COMPACT_ATOMS: atom_id res chain seq x y z
N MET A 1 25.50 4.19 -17.19
CA MET A 1 24.76 4.60 -15.97
C MET A 1 24.00 3.38 -15.48
N ASN A 2 24.57 2.63 -14.53
CA ASN A 2 23.91 1.44 -13.97
C ASN A 2 23.52 1.77 -12.53
N ILE A 3 22.29 2.25 -12.33
CA ILE A 3 21.75 2.46 -10.99
C ILE A 3 21.14 1.11 -10.59
N ALA A 4 21.90 0.31 -9.84
CA ALA A 4 21.32 -0.80 -9.12
C ALA A 4 20.26 -0.24 -8.15
N PRO A 5 19.03 -0.78 -8.12
CA PRO A 5 18.03 -0.30 -7.18
C PRO A 5 18.56 -0.48 -5.76
N GLY A 6 18.69 0.64 -5.04
CA GLY A 6 19.11 0.65 -3.65
C GLY A 6 18.22 -0.27 -2.83
N LYS A 7 18.85 -1.15 -2.05
CA LYS A 7 18.24 -2.22 -1.24
C LYS A 7 17.51 -1.68 0.00
N ASN A 8 16.72 -0.62 -0.18
CA ASN A 8 15.85 -0.02 0.82
C ASN A 8 14.43 -0.01 0.25
N ALA A 9 13.88 -1.20 -0.02
CA ALA A 9 12.44 -1.31 -0.21
C ALA A 9 11.80 -0.88 1.11
N VAL A 10 11.16 0.29 1.13
CA VAL A 10 10.35 0.72 2.27
C VAL A 10 9.33 -0.40 2.50
N ALA A 11 9.40 -1.04 3.67
CA ALA A 11 8.44 -2.08 4.02
C ALA A 11 7.04 -1.46 3.95
N ILE A 12 6.21 -2.02 3.08
CA ILE A 12 4.83 -1.54 2.93
C ILE A 12 4.13 -1.78 4.27
N PRO A 13 3.55 -0.74 4.90
CA PRO A 13 3.14 -0.79 6.30
C PRO A 13 1.82 -1.56 6.52
N PHE A 14 1.30 -2.17 5.47
CA PHE A 14 0.06 -2.95 5.47
C PHE A 14 0.23 -4.22 4.64
N ASP A 15 -0.75 -5.11 4.74
CA ASP A 15 -0.79 -6.33 3.95
C ASP A 15 -1.21 -6.01 2.51
N GLN A 16 -0.21 -5.74 1.67
CA GLN A 16 -0.41 -5.39 0.27
C GLN A 16 -1.10 -6.51 -0.51
N ALA A 17 -0.65 -7.75 -0.33
CA ALA A 17 -1.14 -8.90 -1.09
C ALA A 17 -2.64 -9.13 -0.85
N ARG A 18 -3.08 -8.94 0.40
CA ARG A 18 -4.50 -9.01 0.74
C ARG A 18 -5.32 -7.89 0.09
N LEU A 19 -4.82 -6.65 0.11
CA LEU A 19 -5.53 -5.53 -0.51
C LEU A 19 -5.65 -5.71 -2.02
N ASP A 20 -4.56 -6.08 -2.68
CA ASP A 20 -4.50 -6.29 -4.13
C ASP A 20 -5.51 -7.38 -4.56
N GLY A 21 -5.57 -8.51 -3.83
CA GLY A 21 -6.53 -9.58 -4.12
C GLY A 21 -8.00 -9.16 -3.95
N LEU A 22 -8.31 -8.36 -2.92
CA LEU A 22 -9.66 -7.83 -2.71
C LEU A 22 -10.04 -6.81 -3.80
N MET A 23 -9.09 -5.99 -4.25
CA MET A 23 -9.32 -5.04 -5.34
C MET A 23 -9.55 -5.76 -6.67
N GLU A 24 -8.79 -6.83 -6.96
CA GLU A 24 -8.97 -7.66 -8.16
C GLU A 24 -10.31 -8.40 -8.15
N GLU A 25 -10.66 -9.07 -7.05
CA GLU A 25 -11.94 -9.79 -6.91
C GLU A 25 -13.14 -8.85 -7.10
N ALA A 26 -13.03 -7.61 -6.62
CA ALA A 26 -14.07 -6.60 -6.74
C ALA A 26 -14.05 -5.81 -8.06
N GLY A 27 -13.03 -5.99 -8.91
CA GLY A 27 -12.84 -5.21 -10.13
C GLY A 27 -12.65 -3.70 -9.88
N ILE A 28 -11.95 -3.35 -8.79
CA ILE A 28 -11.73 -1.96 -8.36
C ILE A 28 -10.35 -1.48 -8.82
N ASP A 29 -10.34 -0.49 -9.70
CA ASP A 29 -9.09 0.12 -10.17
C ASP A 29 -8.55 1.21 -9.22
N VAL A 30 -9.42 1.85 -8.43
CA VAL A 30 -9.07 3.00 -7.58
C VAL A 30 -9.74 2.91 -6.21
N LEU A 31 -8.94 3.11 -5.15
CA LEU A 31 -9.40 3.19 -3.76
C LEU A 31 -9.28 4.62 -3.21
N LEU A 32 -10.37 5.18 -2.69
CA LEU A 32 -10.38 6.47 -1.98
C LEU A 32 -10.57 6.25 -0.47
N ALA A 33 -9.52 6.50 0.32
CA ALA A 33 -9.57 6.45 1.78
C ALA A 33 -9.83 7.83 2.38
N THR A 34 -10.94 7.99 3.11
CA THR A 34 -11.36 9.27 3.72
C THR A 34 -11.29 9.29 5.24
N SER A 35 -11.13 8.13 5.88
CA SER A 35 -11.02 8.03 7.34
C SER A 35 -9.55 8.07 7.78
N LYS A 36 -9.30 8.72 8.92
CA LYS A 36 -7.95 8.76 9.54
C LYS A 36 -7.37 7.34 9.71
N HIS A 37 -8.20 6.39 10.13
CA HIS A 37 -7.77 5.00 10.34
C HIS A 37 -7.28 4.34 9.04
N ASN A 38 -8.06 4.43 7.95
CA ASN A 38 -7.70 3.82 6.68
C ASN A 38 -6.46 4.47 6.08
N THR A 39 -6.36 5.80 6.15
CA THR A 39 -5.18 6.54 5.66
C THR A 39 -3.93 6.18 6.47
N GLN A 40 -4.02 6.05 7.80
CA GLN A 40 -2.90 5.63 8.63
C GLN A 40 -2.48 4.18 8.36
N TYR A 41 -3.44 3.27 8.13
CA TYR A 41 -3.15 1.89 7.76
C TYR A 41 -2.41 1.79 6.44
N LEU A 42 -2.93 2.44 5.38
CA LEU A 42 -2.33 2.37 4.05
C LEU A 42 -0.97 3.07 3.95
N LEU A 43 -0.71 4.08 4.79
CA LEU A 43 0.49 4.93 4.69
C LEU A 43 1.44 4.82 5.88
N GLY A 44 1.20 3.89 6.82
CA GLY A 44 2.09 3.66 7.97
C GLY A 44 2.12 4.81 8.97
N GLY A 45 1.00 5.53 9.11
CA GLY A 45 0.86 6.70 9.98
C GLY A 45 0.55 6.39 11.45
N TYR A 46 0.64 5.12 11.87
CA TYR A 46 0.53 4.77 13.28
C TYR A 46 1.79 5.24 14.02
N LYS A 47 1.62 6.22 14.90
CA LYS A 47 2.61 6.67 15.88
C LYS A 47 2.19 6.20 17.26
#